data_AF-A0A1M5TCU0-F1
#
_entry.id   AF-A0A1M5TCU0-F1
#
_cell.length_a   1.000
_cell.length_b   1.000
_cell.length_c   1.000
_cell.angle_alpha   90.00
_cell.angle_beta   90.00
_cell.angle_gamma   90.00
#
_symmetry.space_group_name_H-M   'P 1'
#
loop_
_entity.id
_entity.type
_entity.pdbx_description
1 polymer ?
#
loop_
_entity_poly.entity_id
_entity_poly.type
_entity_poly.pdbx_seq_one_letter_code
_entity_poly.pdbx_strand_id
1 'polypeptide(L)'
;MIPAFTAGITLDVQSGQAISGTGSINFGGSIFDLTLITPSTIGNETSPGPVGFRDNHGTDLGGADTIVPIDGACCGLLFAITNNPVWGQDALFNVWSNGGNSFGFLFSGTLPDVFDVYLNKGAGTGTVSASATGPVSDVPEPSTWAMMLLGFIGVGFMAYRRKAMPALVAV
;
A
#
# COMPACT_ATOMS: atom_id res chain seq x y z
N MET A 1 14.70 -23.89 -6.62
CA MET A 1 13.50 -23.95 -5.75
C MET A 1 13.64 -22.81 -4.75
N ILE A 2 12.60 -22.02 -4.52
CA ILE A 2 12.66 -20.89 -3.57
C ILE A 2 12.30 -21.42 -2.18
N PRO A 3 13.11 -21.17 -1.14
CA PRO A 3 12.80 -21.59 0.22
C PRO A 3 11.56 -20.85 0.78
N ALA A 4 10.97 -21.39 1.83
CA ALA A 4 9.90 -20.68 2.55
C ALA A 4 10.40 -19.34 3.08
N PHE A 5 9.54 -18.32 3.04
CA PHE A 5 9.89 -16.98 3.48
C PHE A 5 8.80 -16.32 4.32
N THR A 6 9.21 -15.31 5.09
CA THR A 6 8.29 -14.36 5.73
C THR A 6 8.78 -12.96 5.42
N ALA A 7 7.87 -12.08 5.02
CA ALA A 7 8.19 -10.68 4.71
C ALA A 7 7.29 -9.73 5.49
N GLY A 8 7.91 -8.67 6.02
CA GLY A 8 7.21 -7.54 6.65
C GLY A 8 7.54 -6.27 5.88
N ILE A 9 6.51 -5.54 5.45
CA ILE A 9 6.66 -4.30 4.69
C ILE A 9 5.91 -3.14 5.36
N THR A 10 6.52 -1.96 5.28
CA THR A 10 5.95 -0.67 5.69
C THR A 10 5.96 0.25 4.47
N LEU A 11 4.84 0.91 4.21
CA LEU A 11 4.67 1.79 3.05
C LEU A 11 4.35 3.20 3.53
N ASP A 12 4.97 4.20 2.91
CA ASP A 12 4.52 5.59 2.98
C ASP A 12 3.58 5.84 1.80
N VAL A 13 2.33 6.15 2.12
CA VAL A 13 1.26 6.29 1.13
C VAL A 13 0.71 7.71 1.17
N GLN A 14 0.77 8.40 0.03
CA GLN A 14 0.22 9.74 -0.14
C GLN A 14 -0.82 9.72 -1.26
N SER A 15 -2.01 10.26 -0.99
CA SER A 15 -3.11 10.33 -1.97
C SER A 15 -3.45 8.98 -2.63
N GLY A 16 -3.30 7.88 -1.89
CA GLY A 16 -3.52 6.53 -2.39
C GLY A 16 -2.37 5.95 -3.22
N GLN A 17 -1.21 6.60 -3.31
CA GLN A 17 -0.02 6.05 -3.96
C GLN A 17 1.07 5.77 -2.92
N ALA A 18 1.66 4.56 -2.95
CA ALA A 18 2.88 4.26 -2.23
C ALA A 18 4.06 5.02 -2.86
N ILE A 19 4.53 6.07 -2.17
CA ILE A 19 5.62 6.93 -2.63
C ILE A 19 7.00 6.44 -2.15
N SER A 20 7.02 5.64 -1.09
CA SER A 20 8.19 4.91 -0.63
C SER A 20 7.77 3.70 0.21
N GLY A 21 8.71 2.80 0.49
CA GLY A 21 8.46 1.66 1.34
C GLY A 21 9.73 0.93 1.69
N THR A 22 9.76 0.39 2.91
CA THR A 22 10.86 -0.41 3.44
C THR A 22 10.33 -1.69 4.04
N GLY A 23 11.21 -2.66 4.26
CA GLY A 23 10.81 -3.91 4.89
C GLY A 23 11.98 -4.85 5.08
N SER A 24 11.65 -6.07 5.48
CA SER A 24 12.61 -7.16 5.51
C SER A 24 11.96 -8.46 5.03
N ILE A 25 12.78 -9.32 4.43
CA ILE A 25 12.41 -10.68 4.04
C ILE A 25 13.36 -11.67 4.67
N ASN A 26 12.81 -12.72 5.27
CA ASN A 26 13.54 -13.77 5.96
C ASN A 26 13.36 -15.12 5.23
N PHE A 27 14.47 -15.76 4.87
CA PHE A 27 14.52 -17.10 4.30
C PHE A 27 15.14 -18.09 5.28
N GLY A 28 14.41 -18.43 6.34
CA GLY A 28 14.83 -19.48 7.30
C GLY A 28 16.08 -19.15 8.12
N GLY A 29 16.40 -17.87 8.32
CA GLY A 29 17.53 -17.40 9.12
C GLY A 29 18.33 -16.27 8.47
N SER A 30 18.32 -16.19 7.14
CA SER A 30 18.91 -15.08 6.39
C SER A 30 17.89 -13.97 6.19
N ILE A 31 18.18 -12.78 6.72
CA ILE A 31 17.30 -11.60 6.64
C ILE A 31 17.92 -10.59 5.69
N PHE A 32 17.10 -10.08 4.77
CA PHE A 32 17.50 -9.07 3.80
C PHE A 32 16.54 -7.87 3.87
N ASP A 33 17.06 -6.69 3.61
CA ASP A 33 16.26 -5.47 3.50
C ASP A 33 15.41 -5.50 2.22
N LEU A 34 14.25 -4.85 2.29
CA LEU A 34 13.40 -4.58 1.13
C LEU A 34 13.26 -3.08 0.95
N THR A 35 13.38 -2.61 -0.29
CA THR A 35 13.08 -1.23 -0.68
C THR A 35 12.07 -1.23 -1.82
N LEU A 36 10.99 -0.46 -1.67
CA LEU A 36 9.96 -0.31 -2.70
C LEU A 36 10.55 0.43 -3.92
N ILE A 37 10.30 -0.11 -5.11
CA ILE A 37 10.56 0.58 -6.37
C ILE A 37 9.33 1.43 -6.70
N THR A 38 9.56 2.71 -6.97
CA THR A 38 8.54 3.70 -7.28
C THR A 38 8.89 4.43 -8.58
N PRO A 39 7.96 5.22 -9.16
CA PRO A 39 8.25 6.01 -10.35
C PRO A 39 9.43 6.98 -10.19
N SER A 40 9.77 7.35 -8.95
CA SER A 40 10.91 8.21 -8.62
C SER A 40 12.23 7.44 -8.36
N THR A 41 12.21 6.11 -8.31
CA THR A 41 13.43 5.32 -8.11
C THR A 41 14.37 5.49 -9.31
N ILE A 42 15.65 5.75 -9.04
CA ILE A 42 16.66 5.85 -10.10
C ILE A 42 16.76 4.50 -10.82
N GLY A 43 16.60 4.52 -12.14
CA GLY A 43 16.55 3.31 -12.97
C GLY A 43 15.16 2.70 -13.14
N ASN A 44 14.09 3.34 -12.65
CA ASN A 44 12.73 2.88 -12.91
C ASN A 44 12.40 2.82 -14.42
N GLU A 45 11.81 1.70 -14.84
CA GLU A 45 11.36 1.44 -16.21
C GLU A 45 9.84 1.59 -16.30
N THR A 46 9.35 2.49 -17.14
CA THR A 46 7.91 2.86 -17.20
C THR A 46 7.10 2.08 -18.25
N SER A 47 7.62 0.97 -18.75
CA SER A 47 6.94 0.12 -19.73
C SER A 47 7.14 -1.35 -19.33
N PRO A 48 6.09 -2.18 -19.22
CA PRO A 48 4.70 -1.95 -19.65
C PRO A 48 3.76 -1.27 -18.61
N GLY A 49 4.26 -0.71 -17.51
CA GLY A 49 3.45 0.01 -16.52
C GLY A 49 4.27 1.04 -15.74
N PRO A 50 3.69 1.72 -14.72
CA PRO A 50 4.32 2.89 -14.11
C PRO A 50 5.63 2.56 -13.39
N VAL A 51 5.78 1.30 -12.94
CA VAL A 51 7.00 0.81 -12.30
C VAL A 51 7.57 -0.42 -12.98
N GLY A 52 8.89 -0.45 -13.07
CA GLY A 52 9.68 -1.57 -13.52
C GLY A 52 11.14 -1.44 -13.13
N PHE A 53 11.86 -2.56 -13.04
CA PHE A 53 13.25 -2.60 -12.62
C PHE A 53 13.95 -3.86 -13.15
N ARG A 54 15.23 -3.72 -13.49
CA ARG A 54 16.08 -4.84 -13.87
C ARG A 54 16.71 -5.49 -12.64
N ASP A 55 16.64 -6.81 -12.57
CA ASP A 55 17.35 -7.59 -11.55
C ASP A 55 18.84 -7.79 -11.87
N ASN A 56 19.59 -8.34 -10.92
CA ASN A 56 21.01 -8.66 -11.09
C ASN A 56 21.33 -9.83 -12.03
N HIS A 57 20.30 -10.46 -12.57
CA HIS A 57 20.42 -11.52 -13.55
C HIS A 57 20.12 -11.00 -14.98
N GLY A 58 19.78 -9.72 -15.11
CA GLY A 58 19.51 -9.05 -16.38
C GLY A 58 18.05 -9.16 -16.86
N THR A 59 17.13 -9.61 -16.01
CA THR A 59 15.70 -9.71 -16.30
C THR A 59 14.99 -8.41 -15.91
N ASP A 60 14.17 -7.89 -16.81
CA ASP A 60 13.32 -6.73 -16.56
C ASP A 60 11.96 -7.16 -16.01
N LEU A 61 11.61 -6.71 -14.81
CA LEU A 61 10.27 -6.83 -14.25
C LEU A 61 9.58 -5.50 -14.41
N GLY A 62 8.49 -5.44 -15.18
CA GLY A 62 7.71 -4.22 -15.32
C GLY A 62 6.21 -4.45 -15.18
N GLY A 63 5.45 -3.37 -15.26
CA GLY A 63 3.99 -3.42 -15.11
C GLY A 63 3.50 -3.32 -13.66
N ALA A 64 4.41 -3.07 -12.71
CA ALA A 64 4.07 -2.88 -11.30
C ALA A 64 3.36 -1.53 -11.10
N ASP A 65 2.48 -1.47 -10.09
CA ASP A 65 1.67 -0.31 -9.75
C ASP A 65 1.80 0.01 -8.26
N THR A 66 2.00 1.29 -7.96
CA THR A 66 2.10 1.78 -6.59
C THR A 66 0.80 2.42 -6.09
N ILE A 67 -0.26 2.45 -6.90
CA ILE A 67 -1.58 2.95 -6.50
C ILE A 67 -2.30 1.89 -5.64
N VAL A 68 -3.00 2.35 -4.61
CA VAL A 68 -3.83 1.56 -3.68
C VAL A 68 -5.27 1.52 -4.21
N PRO A 69 -5.96 0.35 -4.19
CA PRO A 69 -5.57 -0.90 -3.53
C PRO A 69 -4.70 -1.83 -4.41
N ILE A 70 -4.07 -2.85 -3.82
CA ILE A 70 -3.14 -3.79 -4.50
C ILE A 70 -3.91 -4.76 -5.45
N ASP A 71 -5.11 -4.39 -5.88
CA ASP A 71 -6.15 -5.23 -6.50
C ASP A 71 -6.21 -5.14 -8.04
N GLY A 72 -5.22 -4.52 -8.66
CA GLY A 72 -4.99 -4.63 -10.11
C GLY A 72 -4.25 -5.91 -10.50
N ALA A 73 -4.75 -6.64 -11.50
CA ALA A 73 -4.03 -7.75 -12.14
C ALA A 73 -2.69 -7.31 -12.82
N CYS A 74 -2.40 -6.01 -12.84
CA CYS A 74 -1.12 -5.43 -13.23
C CYS A 74 -0.15 -5.39 -12.04
N CYS A 75 0.64 -6.47 -11.96
CA CYS A 75 1.85 -6.76 -11.17
C CYS A 75 2.00 -6.27 -9.71
N GLY A 76 1.06 -5.55 -9.08
CA GLY A 76 1.18 -5.12 -7.68
C GLY A 76 2.46 -4.31 -7.38
N LEU A 77 3.00 -4.46 -6.17
CA LEU A 77 4.17 -3.72 -5.68
C LEU A 77 5.48 -4.45 -6.00
N LEU A 78 6.49 -3.72 -6.48
CA LEU A 78 7.83 -4.24 -6.76
C LEU A 78 8.83 -3.73 -5.73
N PHE A 79 9.65 -4.63 -5.19
CA PHE A 79 10.70 -4.34 -4.23
C PHE A 79 12.04 -4.87 -4.74
N ALA A 80 13.12 -4.14 -4.48
CA ALA A 80 14.46 -4.71 -4.52
C ALA A 80 14.82 -5.28 -3.15
N ILE A 81 15.54 -6.40 -3.15
CA ILE A 81 16.04 -7.08 -1.95
C ILE A 81 17.37 -6.43 -1.54
N THR A 82 17.30 -5.17 -1.16
CA THR A 82 18.41 -4.32 -0.69
C THR A 82 17.84 -3.08 -0.01
N ASN A 83 18.69 -2.33 0.69
CA ASN A 83 18.36 -1.00 1.24
C ASN A 83 18.77 0.15 0.31
N ASN A 84 19.52 -0.12 -0.75
CA ASN A 84 19.97 0.88 -1.71
C ASN A 84 19.85 0.32 -3.14
N PRO A 85 18.64 0.36 -3.74
CA PRO A 85 18.38 -0.25 -5.03
C PRO A 85 19.24 0.36 -6.14
N VAL A 86 19.92 -0.51 -6.88
CA VAL A 86 20.69 -0.16 -8.08
C VAL A 86 20.22 -1.04 -9.23
N TRP A 87 19.85 -0.38 -10.33
CA TRP A 87 19.35 -1.05 -11.52
C TRP A 87 20.33 -2.13 -12.01
N GLY A 88 19.83 -3.35 -12.18
CA GLY A 88 20.63 -4.47 -12.65
C GLY A 88 21.62 -5.05 -11.64
N GLN A 89 21.52 -4.74 -10.35
CA GLN A 89 22.45 -5.24 -9.32
C GLN A 89 21.79 -5.92 -8.12
N ASP A 90 20.48 -5.85 -7.99
CA ASP A 90 19.75 -6.47 -6.89
C ASP A 90 18.77 -7.56 -7.37
N ALA A 91 18.51 -8.54 -6.51
CA ALA A 91 17.38 -9.45 -6.70
C ALA A 91 16.06 -8.72 -6.40
N LEU A 92 14.99 -9.16 -7.04
CA LEU A 92 13.68 -8.52 -6.95
C LEU A 92 12.64 -9.43 -6.28
N PHE A 93 11.75 -8.78 -5.54
CA PHE A 93 10.58 -9.39 -4.91
C PHE A 93 9.34 -8.59 -5.30
N ASN A 94 8.35 -9.26 -5.85
CA ASN A 94 7.10 -8.65 -6.28
C ASN A 94 5.92 -9.31 -5.57
N VAL A 95 4.91 -8.51 -5.20
CA VAL A 95 3.71 -8.97 -4.50
C VAL A 95 2.46 -8.30 -5.05
N TRP A 96 1.42 -9.09 -5.33
CA TRP A 96 0.13 -8.61 -5.84
C TRP A 96 -1.05 -9.33 -5.19
N SER A 97 -2.24 -8.72 -5.23
CA SER A 97 -3.47 -9.37 -4.76
C SER A 97 -4.02 -10.31 -5.82
N ASN A 98 -4.36 -11.53 -5.45
CA ASN A 98 -5.17 -12.44 -6.28
C ASN A 98 -6.69 -12.29 -5.99
N GLY A 99 -7.08 -11.30 -5.18
CA GLY A 99 -8.42 -11.17 -4.62
C GLY A 99 -8.63 -11.97 -3.34
N GLY A 100 -9.68 -11.61 -2.60
CA GLY A 100 -9.93 -12.18 -1.27
C GLY A 100 -8.78 -11.88 -0.29
N ASN A 101 -8.37 -12.89 0.48
CA ASN A 101 -7.25 -12.83 1.44
C ASN A 101 -5.96 -13.47 0.88
N SER A 102 -5.83 -13.58 -0.45
CA SER A 102 -4.74 -14.31 -1.11
C SER A 102 -3.82 -13.37 -1.87
N PHE A 103 -2.52 -13.49 -1.64
CA PHE A 103 -1.49 -12.77 -2.38
C PHE A 103 -0.71 -13.72 -3.29
N GLY A 104 -0.34 -13.23 -4.46
CA GLY A 104 0.66 -13.87 -5.31
C GLY A 104 1.99 -13.16 -5.16
N PHE A 105 3.07 -13.88 -5.46
CA PHE A 105 4.41 -13.31 -5.44
C PHE A 105 5.30 -13.85 -6.55
N LEU A 106 6.36 -13.09 -6.80
CA LEU A 106 7.38 -13.44 -7.77
C LEU A 106 8.75 -13.03 -7.23
N PHE A 107 9.73 -13.89 -7.48
CA PHE A 107 11.15 -13.59 -7.28
C PHE A 107 11.88 -13.64 -8.60
N SER A 108 12.87 -12.77 -8.72
CA SER A 108 13.75 -12.68 -9.89
C SER A 108 15.15 -12.29 -9.46
N GLY A 109 16.16 -12.85 -10.10
CA GLY A 109 17.56 -12.57 -9.84
C GLY A 109 18.26 -13.68 -9.06
N THR A 110 19.45 -13.34 -8.60
CA THR A 110 20.32 -14.18 -7.80
C THR A 110 20.49 -13.56 -6.41
N LEU A 111 20.16 -14.32 -5.38
CA LEU A 111 20.47 -13.98 -4.00
C LEU A 111 21.42 -15.07 -3.47
N PRO A 112 22.71 -14.76 -3.25
CA PRO A 112 23.73 -15.75 -2.92
C PRO A 112 23.30 -16.66 -1.77
N ASP A 113 23.50 -17.97 -1.95
CA ASP A 113 23.13 -19.02 -1.00
C ASP A 113 21.63 -19.15 -0.67
N VAL A 114 20.75 -18.40 -1.35
CA VAL A 114 19.29 -18.48 -1.17
C VAL A 114 18.59 -18.96 -2.43
N PHE A 115 18.73 -18.25 -3.56
CA PHE A 115 18.12 -18.62 -4.83
C PHE A 115 18.89 -18.04 -6.03
N ASP A 116 18.74 -18.70 -7.17
CA ASP A 116 19.20 -18.22 -8.47
C ASP A 116 18.11 -18.51 -9.50
N VAL A 117 17.43 -17.47 -9.98
CA VAL A 117 16.14 -17.59 -10.67
C VAL A 117 15.99 -16.51 -11.73
N TYR A 118 15.74 -16.92 -12.98
CA TYR A 118 15.42 -16.00 -14.06
C TYR A 118 14.05 -15.31 -13.87
N LEU A 119 13.01 -16.08 -13.53
CA LEU A 119 11.68 -15.63 -13.11
C LEU A 119 10.99 -16.82 -12.44
N ASN A 120 10.46 -16.66 -11.23
CA ASN A 120 9.63 -17.69 -10.61
C ASN A 120 8.35 -17.07 -10.05
N LYS A 121 7.27 -17.25 -10.80
CA LYS A 121 5.91 -16.92 -10.36
C LYS A 121 5.41 -18.05 -9.48
N GLY A 122 5.47 -17.84 -8.17
CA GLY A 122 4.97 -18.79 -7.19
C GLY A 122 3.69 -18.27 -6.53
N ALA A 123 2.64 -19.08 -6.49
CA ALA A 123 1.72 -19.03 -5.37
C ALA A 123 2.32 -19.88 -4.24
N GLY A 124 3.56 -19.60 -3.84
CA GLY A 124 4.21 -20.42 -2.82
C GLY A 124 3.62 -20.17 -1.44
N THR A 125 4.05 -20.97 -0.47
CA THR A 125 3.70 -20.83 0.94
C THR A 125 4.61 -19.78 1.59
N GLY A 126 4.20 -18.52 1.55
CA GLY A 126 4.86 -17.41 2.24
C GLY A 126 3.81 -16.46 2.81
N THR A 127 4.07 -15.89 3.99
CA THR A 127 3.17 -14.88 4.59
C THR A 127 3.78 -13.50 4.40
N VAL A 128 3.01 -12.59 3.81
CA VAL A 128 3.36 -11.17 3.71
C VAL A 128 2.43 -10.41 4.65
N SER A 129 3.00 -9.69 5.61
CA SER A 129 2.24 -8.77 6.45
C SER A 129 2.57 -7.34 6.02
N ALA A 130 1.54 -6.61 5.59
CA ALA A 130 1.62 -5.19 5.28
C ALA A 130 0.83 -4.43 6.34
N SER A 131 1.48 -3.47 7.00
CA SER A 131 0.82 -2.56 7.94
C SER A 131 0.84 -1.15 7.35
N ALA A 132 -0.33 -0.63 6.98
CA ALA A 132 -0.48 0.77 6.59
C ALA A 132 -0.74 1.62 7.82
N THR A 133 0.28 2.35 8.30
CA THR A 133 0.13 3.38 9.32
C THR A 133 -0.12 4.73 8.65
N GLY A 134 -1.29 4.88 8.01
CA GLY A 134 -1.74 6.17 7.48
C GLY A 134 -2.61 6.90 8.52
N PRO A 135 -2.61 8.24 8.55
CA PRO A 135 -3.60 8.98 9.33
C PRO A 135 -4.99 8.65 8.76
N VAL A 136 -5.78 7.91 9.53
CA VAL A 136 -7.20 7.67 9.20
C VAL A 136 -7.93 9.00 9.40
N SER A 137 -8.19 9.75 8.32
CA SER A 137 -8.92 11.01 8.38
C SER A 137 -10.44 10.79 8.33
N ASP A 138 -10.95 9.78 9.06
CA ASP A 138 -12.40 9.57 9.23
C ASP A 138 -13.04 10.62 10.14
N VAL A 139 -12.27 11.63 10.56
CA VAL A 139 -12.78 12.76 11.34
C VAL A 139 -13.43 13.75 10.37
N PRO A 140 -14.75 13.98 10.46
CA PRO A 140 -15.40 15.02 9.67
C PRO A 140 -14.73 16.36 9.97
N GLU A 141 -14.53 17.19 8.95
CA GLU A 141 -13.93 18.51 9.10
C GLU A 141 -14.62 19.30 10.24
N PRO A 142 -13.91 20.15 11.00
CA PRO A 142 -14.51 20.97 12.06
C PRO A 142 -15.73 21.79 11.60
N SER A 143 -15.77 22.17 10.32
CA SER A 143 -16.89 22.82 9.65
C SER A 143 -18.16 21.94 9.62
N THR A 144 -18.00 20.63 9.43
CA THR A 144 -19.09 19.63 9.46
C THR A 144 -19.72 19.58 10.85
N TRP A 145 -18.89 19.59 11.90
CA TRP A 145 -19.35 19.68 13.28
C TRP A 145 -20.08 20.98 13.56
N ALA A 146 -19.52 22.11 13.10
CA ALA A 146 -20.12 23.42 13.27
C ALA A 146 -21.50 23.52 12.59
N MET A 147 -21.64 23.01 11.36
CA MET A 147 -22.91 23.00 10.62
C MET A 147 -23.97 22.13 11.31
N MET A 148 -23.61 20.94 11.80
CA MET A 148 -24.53 20.10 12.59
C MET A 148 -25.00 20.82 13.85
N LEU A 149 -24.07 21.39 14.62
CA LEU A 149 -24.38 22.13 15.84
C LEU A 149 -25.26 23.35 15.57
N LEU A 150 -24.97 24.12 14.52
CA LEU A 150 -25.81 25.25 14.09
C LEU A 150 -27.21 24.79 13.70
N GLY A 151 -27.35 23.66 13.00
CA GLY A 151 -28.64 23.05 12.70
C GLY A 151 -29.45 22.74 13.96
N PHE A 152 -28.83 22.07 14.95
CA PHE A 152 -29.48 21.76 16.22
C PHE A 152 -29.84 23.02 17.03
N ILE A 153 -28.96 24.02 17.07
CA ILE A 153 -29.24 25.32 17.71
C ILE A 153 -30.43 25.99 17.04
N GLY A 154 -30.50 26.00 15.71
CA GLY A 154 -31.60 26.56 14.94
C GLY A 154 -32.94 25.90 15.26
N VAL A 155 -32.98 24.57 15.33
CA VAL A 155 -34.19 23.80 15.68
C VAL A 155 -34.58 24.04 17.15
N GLY A 156 -33.63 24.00 18.08
CA GLY A 156 -33.89 24.29 19.50
C GLY A 156 -34.44 25.70 19.71
N PHE A 157 -33.89 26.68 19.00
CA PHE A 157 -34.38 28.07 19.06
C PHE A 157 -35.79 28.22 18.48
N MET A 158 -36.12 27.51 17.40
CA MET A 158 -37.47 27.47 16.82
C MET A 158 -38.51 26.84 17.76
N ALA A 159 -38.14 25.80 18.51
CA ALA A 159 -39.01 25.21 19.53
C ALA A 159 -39.21 26.14 20.74
N TYR A 160 -38.14 26.83 21.17
CA TYR A 160 -38.20 27.77 22.29
C TYR A 160 -39.17 28.94 22.03
N ARG A 161 -39.11 29.55 20.85
CA ARG A 161 -40.00 30.69 20.49
C ARG A 161 -41.48 30.31 20.40
N ARG A 162 -41.82 29.05 20.10
CA ARG A 162 -43.23 28.61 20.05
C ARG A 162 -43.90 28.53 21.42
N LYS A 163 -43.13 28.43 22.51
CA LYS A 163 -43.68 28.44 23.88
C LYS A 163 -44.04 29.84 24.39
N ALA A 164 -43.66 30.90 23.69
CA ALA A 164 -43.87 32.28 24.15
C ALA A 164 -45.23 32.90 23.76
N MET A 165 -46.13 32.15 23.10
CA MET A 165 -47.50 32.61 22.85
C MET A 165 -48.47 31.90 23.80
N PRO A 166 -48.87 32.52 24.94
CA PRO A 166 -50.02 32.04 25.68
C PRO A 166 -51.23 32.04 24.76
N ALA A 167 -51.88 30.87 24.63
CA ALA A 167 -53.15 30.76 23.93
C ALA A 167 -54.13 31.72 24.63
N LEU A 168 -54.59 32.74 23.90
CA LEU A 168 -55.68 33.59 24.34
C LEU A 168 -56.92 32.70 24.41
N VAL A 169 -57.23 32.20 25.61
CA VAL A 169 -58.50 31.54 25.91
C VAL A 169 -59.53 32.67 25.95
N ALA A 170 -60.33 32.78 24.89
CA ALA A 170 -61.52 33.62 24.87
C ALA A 170 -62.67 32.86 25.55
N VAL A 171 -63.23 33.45 26.61
CA VAL A 171 -64.53 33.11 27.23
C VAL A 171 -65.32 34.40 27.34
#